data_AF-A0A917S0S5-F1
#
_entry.id   AF-A0A917S0S5-F1
#
_cell.length_a   1.000
_cell.length_b   1.000
_cell.length_c   1.000
_cell.angle_alpha   90.00
_cell.angle_beta   90.00
_cell.angle_gamma   90.00
#
_symmetry.space_group_name_H-M   'P 1'
#
loop_
_entity.id
_entity.type
_entity.pdbx_description
1 polymer ?
#
loop_
_entity_poly.entity_id
_entity_poly.type
_entity_poly.pdbx_seq_one_letter_code
_entity_poly.pdbx_strand_id
1 'polypeptide(L)'
;MQAQNAFVAEHVRKRTWWGLYVALVAAGLGYIVLGYATGWAWTGLSKQVKLWDWLEGLALPITVGLVPLLLKRRQHLQPVHKTTGVMILAAFVVLVLAGYLVPWDWTGFTGNTLWDWLSLALLPVVIATASLWQPPPRWPARHVALLSIATALAIGLVLAGYLVPWKWTGFTDNTAWDWIKLLLLPVLVPTVLLPRLLDVVEAGLGPVGRVDQAERP
;
A
#
# COMPACT_ATOMS: atom_id res chain seq x y z
N MET A 1 -16.73 16.60 -41.68
CA MET A 1 -17.04 15.18 -41.40
C MET A 1 -16.10 14.52 -40.39
N GLN A 2 -14.77 14.75 -40.39
CA GLN A 2 -13.86 14.14 -39.41
C GLN A 2 -14.14 14.49 -37.93
N ALA A 3 -14.53 15.74 -37.62
CA ALA A 3 -14.78 16.17 -36.23
C ALA A 3 -16.03 15.50 -35.60
N GLN A 4 -17.04 15.17 -36.42
CA GLN A 4 -18.29 14.56 -35.96
C GLN A 4 -18.09 13.07 -35.61
N ASN A 5 -17.22 12.39 -36.36
CA ASN A 5 -16.84 11.00 -36.09
C ASN A 5 -16.02 10.86 -34.80
N ALA A 6 -15.17 11.84 -34.48
CA ALA A 6 -14.39 11.85 -33.24
C ALA A 6 -15.27 12.04 -31.99
N PHE A 7 -16.26 12.94 -32.05
CA PHE A 7 -17.19 13.20 -30.95
C PHE A 7 -18.08 11.98 -30.61
N VAL A 8 -18.59 11.30 -31.64
CA VAL A 8 -19.40 10.08 -31.48
C VAL A 8 -18.57 8.93 -30.91
N ALA A 9 -17.35 8.73 -31.41
CA ALA A 9 -16.44 7.71 -30.89
C ALA A 9 -16.08 7.94 -29.41
N GLU A 10 -15.91 9.19 -28.98
CA GLU A 10 -15.63 9.53 -27.59
C GLU A 10 -16.81 9.26 -26.65
N HIS A 11 -18.04 9.58 -27.08
CA HIS A 11 -19.26 9.34 -26.31
C HIS A 11 -19.60 7.86 -26.18
N VAL A 12 -19.45 7.09 -27.27
CA VAL A 12 -19.64 5.64 -27.25
C VAL A 12 -18.63 5.02 -26.29
N ARG A 13 -17.34 5.37 -26.40
CA ARG A 13 -16.29 4.89 -25.50
C ARG A 13 -16.59 5.23 -24.04
N LYS A 14 -16.90 6.50 -23.70
CA LYS A 14 -17.26 6.89 -22.32
C LYS A 14 -18.47 6.10 -21.78
N ARG A 15 -19.48 5.86 -22.61
CA ARG A 15 -20.67 5.07 -22.25
C ARG A 15 -20.35 3.59 -22.04
N THR A 16 -19.45 3.01 -22.83
CA THR A 16 -19.00 1.61 -22.66
C THR A 16 -18.17 1.43 -21.39
N TRP A 17 -17.25 2.36 -21.10
CA TRP A 17 -16.46 2.34 -19.86
C TRP A 17 -17.34 2.57 -18.62
N TRP A 18 -18.36 3.42 -18.72
CA TRP A 18 -19.35 3.59 -17.65
C TRP A 18 -20.18 2.32 -17.43
N GLY A 19 -20.64 1.68 -18.51
CA GLY A 19 -21.35 0.40 -18.43
C GLY A 19 -20.51 -0.70 -17.78
N LEU A 20 -19.23 -0.80 -18.15
CA LEU A 20 -18.27 -1.71 -17.51
C LEU A 20 -18.07 -1.39 -16.03
N TYR A 21 -17.92 -0.12 -15.67
CA TYR A 21 -17.77 0.31 -14.28
C TYR A 21 -19.01 -0.06 -13.45
N VAL A 22 -20.22 0.23 -13.93
CA VAL A 22 -21.47 -0.11 -13.26
C VAL A 22 -21.61 -1.63 -13.12
N ALA A 23 -21.28 -2.40 -14.15
CA ALA A 23 -21.32 -3.86 -14.09
C ALA A 23 -20.32 -4.43 -13.07
N LEU A 24 -19.10 -3.88 -13.01
CA LEU A 24 -18.09 -4.28 -12.01
C LEU A 24 -18.53 -3.94 -10.58
N VAL A 25 -19.09 -2.74 -10.37
CA VAL A 25 -19.63 -2.35 -9.06
C VAL A 25 -20.79 -3.25 -8.66
N ALA A 26 -21.74 -3.52 -9.57
CA ALA A 26 -22.86 -4.40 -9.30
C ALA A 26 -22.41 -5.84 -9.02
N ALA A 27 -21.43 -6.36 -9.75
CA ALA A 27 -20.84 -7.67 -9.51
C ALA A 27 -20.13 -7.72 -8.15
N GLY A 28 -19.37 -6.68 -7.79
CA GLY A 28 -18.72 -6.57 -6.48
C GLY A 28 -19.73 -6.50 -5.32
N LEU A 29 -20.80 -5.72 -5.47
CA LEU A 29 -21.89 -5.68 -4.49
C LEU A 29 -22.61 -7.03 -4.39
N GLY A 30 -22.90 -7.67 -5.52
CA GLY A 30 -23.50 -9.00 -5.56
C GLY A 30 -22.62 -10.05 -4.89
N TYR A 31 -21.31 -9.99 -5.11
CA TYR A 31 -20.31 -10.83 -4.44
C TYR A 31 -20.32 -10.65 -2.92
N ILE A 32 -20.36 -9.41 -2.44
CA ILE A 32 -20.44 -9.10 -1.00
C ILE A 32 -21.75 -9.65 -0.42
N VAL A 33 -22.89 -9.37 -1.05
CA VAL A 33 -24.21 -9.84 -0.60
C VAL A 33 -24.27 -11.37 -0.57
N LEU A 34 -23.77 -12.03 -1.62
CA LEU A 34 -23.73 -13.49 -1.70
C LEU A 34 -22.77 -14.09 -0.66
N GLY A 35 -21.63 -13.43 -0.43
CA GLY A 35 -20.67 -13.78 0.61
C GLY A 35 -21.33 -13.79 1.99
N TYR A 36 -22.01 -12.70 2.37
CA TYR A 36 -22.71 -12.64 3.66
C TYR A 36 -23.91 -13.60 3.74
N ALA A 37 -24.67 -13.79 2.67
CA ALA A 37 -25.80 -14.72 2.64
C ALA A 37 -25.37 -16.19 2.80
N THR A 38 -24.25 -16.58 2.19
CA THR A 38 -23.68 -17.93 2.30
C THR A 38 -22.75 -18.09 3.50
N GLY A 39 -22.61 -17.04 4.32
CA GLY A 39 -21.74 -17.02 5.49
C GLY A 39 -20.27 -17.22 5.14
N TRP A 40 -19.86 -16.81 3.95
CA TRP A 40 -18.50 -16.89 3.44
C TRP A 40 -17.91 -18.31 3.39
N ALA A 41 -18.76 -19.35 3.43
CA ALA A 41 -18.36 -20.76 3.53
C ALA A 41 -17.36 -21.20 2.46
N TRP A 42 -17.39 -20.59 1.28
CA TRP A 42 -16.51 -20.92 0.17
C TRP A 42 -15.15 -20.21 0.22
N THR A 43 -15.01 -19.15 1.03
CA THR A 43 -13.74 -18.43 1.28
C THR A 43 -13.06 -18.85 2.58
N GLY A 44 -13.75 -19.60 3.45
CA GLY A 44 -13.26 -19.93 4.79
C GLY A 44 -13.32 -18.77 5.80
N LEU A 45 -13.75 -17.57 5.38
CA LEU A 45 -14.05 -16.46 6.28
C LEU A 45 -15.33 -16.78 7.09
N SER A 46 -15.39 -16.34 8.34
CA SER A 46 -16.55 -16.60 9.21
C SER A 46 -17.76 -15.73 8.81
N LYS A 47 -18.94 -16.00 9.37
CA LYS A 47 -20.14 -15.17 9.17
C LYS A 47 -20.00 -13.72 9.63
N GLN A 48 -18.98 -13.40 10.42
CA GLN A 48 -18.78 -12.10 11.06
C GLN A 48 -17.52 -11.39 10.55
N VAL A 49 -17.37 -11.28 9.22
CA VAL A 49 -16.28 -10.49 8.62
C VAL A 49 -16.43 -9.03 9.05
N LYS A 50 -15.40 -8.47 9.67
CA LYS A 50 -15.37 -7.09 10.15
C LYS A 50 -14.70 -6.17 9.13
N LEU A 51 -14.88 -4.85 9.28
CA LEU A 51 -14.18 -3.87 8.44
C LEU A 51 -12.66 -4.06 8.50
N TRP A 52 -12.13 -4.40 9.68
CA TRP A 52 -10.71 -4.73 9.87
C TRP A 52 -10.23 -5.85 8.92
N ASP A 53 -10.97 -6.96 8.81
CA ASP A 53 -10.61 -8.08 7.94
C ASP A 53 -10.56 -7.66 6.45
N TRP A 54 -11.47 -6.76 6.06
CA TRP A 54 -11.45 -6.15 4.73
C TRP A 54 -10.22 -5.27 4.52
N LEU A 55 -9.82 -4.48 5.53
CA LEU A 55 -8.60 -3.69 5.47
C LEU A 55 -7.38 -4.60 5.32
N GLU A 56 -7.28 -5.68 6.09
CA GLU A 56 -6.16 -6.64 5.98
C GLU A 56 -6.08 -7.26 4.57
N GLY A 57 -7.21 -7.72 4.03
CA GLY A 57 -7.25 -8.36 2.71
C GLY A 57 -7.02 -7.38 1.54
N LEU A 58 -7.47 -6.13 1.68
CA LEU A 58 -7.42 -5.14 0.60
C LEU A 58 -6.25 -4.15 0.69
N ALA A 59 -5.60 -4.02 1.85
CA ALA A 59 -4.51 -3.08 2.04
C ALA A 59 -3.39 -3.30 1.02
N LEU A 60 -2.97 -4.55 0.83
CA LEU A 60 -1.90 -4.89 -0.13
C LEU A 60 -2.27 -4.55 -1.58
N PRO A 61 -3.34 -5.11 -2.18
CA PRO A 61 -3.66 -4.84 -3.58
C PRO A 61 -3.99 -3.36 -3.84
N ILE A 62 -4.70 -2.69 -2.93
CA ILE A 62 -4.99 -1.26 -3.07
C ILE A 62 -3.68 -0.47 -3.03
N THR A 63 -2.81 -0.71 -2.07
CA THR A 63 -1.58 0.08 -1.92
C THR A 63 -0.63 -0.16 -3.10
N VAL A 64 -0.43 -1.41 -3.51
CA VAL A 64 0.45 -1.75 -4.64
C VAL A 64 -0.06 -1.20 -5.97
N GLY A 65 -1.38 -1.16 -6.20
CA GLY A 65 -1.95 -0.56 -7.41
C GLY A 65 -1.98 0.97 -7.36
N LEU A 66 -2.41 1.53 -6.23
CA LEU A 66 -2.78 2.94 -6.11
C LEU A 66 -1.58 3.84 -5.81
N VAL A 67 -0.69 3.44 -4.90
CA VAL A 67 0.43 4.29 -4.46
C VAL A 67 1.41 4.57 -5.59
N PRO A 68 1.90 3.59 -6.38
CA PRO A 68 2.83 3.88 -7.46
C PRO A 68 2.18 4.75 -8.54
N LEU A 69 0.89 4.52 -8.81
CA LEU A 69 0.12 5.31 -9.76
C LEU A 69 0.00 6.78 -9.30
N LEU A 70 -0.33 7.01 -8.03
CA LEU A 70 -0.40 8.35 -7.45
C LEU A 70 0.96 9.05 -7.47
N LEU A 71 2.03 8.35 -7.09
CA LEU A 71 3.37 8.90 -7.06
C LEU A 71 3.86 9.27 -8.47
N LYS A 72 3.63 8.40 -9.47
CA LYS A 72 3.99 8.66 -10.86
C LYS A 72 3.18 9.81 -11.47
N ARG A 73 1.90 9.96 -11.08
CA ARG A 73 1.01 11.03 -11.59
C ARG A 73 0.97 12.28 -10.71
N ARG A 74 1.79 12.38 -9.65
CA ARG A 74 1.73 13.47 -8.66
C ARG A 74 1.79 14.88 -9.25
N GLN A 75 2.53 15.06 -10.35
CA GLN A 75 2.67 16.37 -11.03
C GLN A 75 1.43 16.77 -11.85
N HIS A 76 0.56 15.81 -12.17
CA HIS A 76 -0.66 16.01 -12.95
C HIS A 76 -1.92 15.99 -12.09
N LEU A 77 -1.78 15.83 -10.76
CA LEU A 77 -2.92 15.88 -9.84
C LEU A 77 -3.41 17.32 -9.70
N GLN A 78 -4.58 17.60 -10.27
CA GLN A 78 -5.26 18.87 -10.04
C GLN A 78 -5.53 19.09 -8.54
N PRO A 79 -5.60 20.34 -8.07
CA PRO A 79 -5.85 20.67 -6.66
C PRO A 79 -7.07 19.94 -6.07
N VAL A 80 -8.14 19.75 -6.86
CA VAL A 80 -9.34 19.02 -6.43
C VAL A 80 -9.03 17.60 -5.96
N HIS A 81 -8.15 16.86 -6.64
CA HIS A 81 -7.79 15.49 -6.25
C HIS A 81 -7.02 15.47 -4.92
N LYS A 82 -6.19 16.49 -4.68
CA LYS A 82 -5.46 16.64 -3.42
C LYS A 82 -6.43 16.91 -2.28
N THR A 83 -7.35 17.86 -2.45
CA THR A 83 -8.37 18.17 -1.46
C THR A 83 -9.27 16.96 -1.19
N THR A 84 -9.71 16.25 -2.23
CA THR A 84 -10.50 15.01 -2.08
C THR A 84 -9.71 13.95 -1.32
N GLY A 85 -8.42 13.75 -1.63
CA GLY A 85 -7.57 12.81 -0.91
C GLY A 85 -7.42 13.15 0.57
N VAL A 86 -7.21 14.44 0.90
CA VAL A 86 -7.14 14.92 2.29
C VAL A 86 -8.48 14.73 3.01
N MET A 87 -9.61 15.02 2.35
CA MET A 87 -10.94 14.81 2.92
C MET A 87 -11.23 13.35 3.19
N ILE A 88 -10.89 12.44 2.27
CA ILE A 88 -11.02 10.99 2.45
C ILE A 88 -10.16 10.52 3.63
N LEU A 89 -8.90 10.97 3.70
CA LEU A 89 -8.01 10.63 4.81
C LEU A 89 -8.56 11.14 6.15
N ALA A 90 -9.04 12.38 6.19
CA ALA A 90 -9.64 12.96 7.39
C ALA A 90 -10.89 12.19 7.83
N ALA A 91 -11.78 11.84 6.89
CA ALA A 91 -12.95 11.03 7.17
C ALA A 91 -12.57 9.63 7.70
N PHE A 92 -11.54 9.01 7.13
CA PHE A 92 -11.01 7.74 7.61
C PHE A 92 -10.45 7.84 9.03
N VAL A 93 -9.67 8.88 9.33
CA VAL A 93 -9.15 9.13 10.69
C VAL A 93 -10.29 9.33 11.69
N VAL A 94 -11.31 10.13 11.32
CA VAL A 94 -12.51 10.32 12.17
C VAL A 94 -13.24 9.00 12.38
N LEU A 95 -13.38 8.17 11.36
CA LEU A 95 -13.99 6.84 11.47
C LEU A 95 -13.21 5.93 12.43
N VAL A 96 -11.88 5.91 12.33
CA VAL A 96 -11.02 5.13 13.23
C VAL A 96 -11.18 5.60 14.67
N LEU A 97 -11.08 6.92 14.91
CA LEU A 97 -11.27 7.50 16.24
C LEU A 97 -12.67 7.18 16.78
N ALA A 98 -13.72 7.32 15.96
CA ALA A 98 -15.08 6.99 16.35
C ALA A 98 -15.23 5.50 16.70
N GLY A 99 -14.62 4.58 15.95
CA GLY A 99 -14.67 3.14 16.24
C GLY A 99 -13.87 2.70 17.47
N TYR A 100 -12.93 3.53 17.95
CA TYR A 100 -12.27 3.33 19.26
C TYR A 100 -13.03 3.99 20.42
N LEU A 101 -13.68 5.14 20.18
CA LEU A 101 -14.47 5.86 21.18
C LEU A 101 -15.85 5.23 21.42
N VAL A 102 -16.45 4.68 20.36
CA VAL A 102 -17.72 3.98 20.38
C VAL A 102 -17.45 2.55 19.91
N PRO A 103 -17.64 1.53 20.76
CA PRO A 103 -17.34 0.15 20.41
C PRO A 103 -18.34 -0.37 19.36
N TRP A 104 -18.00 -0.16 18.10
CA TRP A 104 -18.75 -0.68 16.95
C TRP A 104 -18.22 -2.06 16.58
N ASP A 105 -18.93 -3.10 17.01
CA ASP A 105 -18.51 -4.50 16.81
C ASP A 105 -18.20 -4.86 15.35
N TRP A 106 -18.90 -4.23 14.40
CA TRP A 106 -18.71 -4.46 12.96
C TRP A 106 -17.40 -3.89 12.40
N THR A 107 -16.81 -2.88 13.04
CA THR A 107 -15.54 -2.30 12.57
C THR A 107 -14.37 -3.23 12.85
N GLY A 108 -14.40 -3.92 13.99
CA GLY A 108 -13.27 -4.73 14.47
C GLY A 108 -12.07 -3.90 14.91
N PHE A 109 -12.20 -2.58 15.12
CA PHE A 109 -11.08 -1.74 15.56
C PHE A 109 -10.77 -1.93 17.05
N THR A 110 -11.79 -2.18 17.86
CA THR A 110 -11.62 -2.40 19.30
C THR A 110 -10.78 -3.65 19.54
N GLY A 111 -9.66 -3.49 20.25
CA GLY A 111 -8.71 -4.58 20.55
C GLY A 111 -7.44 -4.52 19.71
N ASN A 112 -7.44 -3.81 18.58
CA ASN A 112 -6.22 -3.60 17.79
C ASN A 112 -5.33 -2.56 18.44
N THR A 113 -4.04 -2.83 18.42
CA THR A 113 -2.98 -1.99 18.96
C THR A 113 -2.32 -1.15 17.87
N LEU A 114 -1.52 -0.16 18.24
CA LEU A 114 -0.71 0.61 17.29
C LEU A 114 0.16 -0.30 16.40
N TRP A 115 0.68 -1.39 16.97
CA TRP A 115 1.43 -2.39 16.25
C TRP A 115 0.64 -3.06 15.12
N ASP A 116 -0.64 -3.36 15.35
CA ASP A 116 -1.51 -3.99 14.35
C ASP A 116 -1.75 -3.04 13.16
N TRP A 117 -1.99 -1.76 13.46
CA TRP A 117 -2.08 -0.72 12.42
C TRP A 117 -0.79 -0.56 11.63
N LEU A 118 0.36 -0.60 12.32
CA LEU A 118 1.66 -0.51 11.67
C LEU A 118 1.90 -1.71 10.76
N SER A 119 1.59 -2.92 11.21
CA SER A 119 1.71 -4.15 10.43
C SER A 119 0.81 -4.13 9.19
N LEU A 120 -0.43 -3.66 9.34
CA LEU A 120 -1.41 -3.54 8.26
C LEU A 120 -0.94 -2.55 7.19
N ALA A 121 -0.46 -1.37 7.59
CA ALA A 121 -0.15 -0.30 6.66
C ALA A 121 1.27 -0.37 6.09
N LEU A 122 2.27 -0.68 6.93
CA LEU A 122 3.67 -0.51 6.57
C LEU A 122 4.10 -1.49 5.48
N LEU A 123 3.75 -2.77 5.62
CA LEU A 123 4.15 -3.80 4.66
C LEU A 123 3.69 -3.47 3.23
N PRO A 124 2.39 -3.23 2.98
CA PRO A 124 1.91 -2.80 1.67
C PRO A 124 2.61 -1.53 1.14
N VAL A 125 2.83 -0.54 2.00
CA VAL A 125 3.42 0.74 1.59
C VAL A 125 4.87 0.56 1.19
N VAL A 126 5.64 -0.20 1.95
CA VAL A 126 7.04 -0.48 1.63
C VAL A 126 7.13 -1.25 0.32
N ILE A 127 6.34 -2.31 0.14
CA ILE A 127 6.32 -3.10 -1.10
C ILE A 127 5.92 -2.23 -2.30
N ALA A 128 4.87 -1.42 -2.17
CA ALA A 128 4.39 -0.56 -3.24
C ALA A 128 5.43 0.50 -3.63
N THR A 129 6.12 1.08 -2.65
CA THR A 129 7.08 2.15 -2.91
C THR A 129 8.49 1.65 -3.25
N ALA A 130 8.84 0.41 -2.92
CA ALA A 130 10.15 -0.19 -3.14
C ALA A 130 10.67 -0.02 -4.58
N SER A 131 9.81 -0.24 -5.58
CA SER A 131 10.17 -0.09 -7.00
C SER A 131 10.49 1.35 -7.42
N LEU A 132 10.11 2.33 -6.62
CA LEU A 132 10.32 3.76 -6.87
C LEU A 132 11.51 4.32 -6.10
N TRP A 133 12.17 3.51 -5.28
CA TRP A 133 13.30 3.95 -4.48
C TRP A 133 14.52 4.15 -5.37
N GLN A 134 14.85 5.41 -5.62
CA GLN A 134 16.08 5.79 -6.29
C GLN A 134 17.17 6.08 -5.25
N PRO A 135 18.46 5.98 -5.63
CA PRO A 135 19.56 6.43 -4.79
C PRO A 135 19.25 7.83 -4.25
N PRO A 136 19.47 8.09 -2.95
CA PRO A 136 19.00 9.33 -2.33
C PRO A 136 19.61 10.54 -3.05
N PRO A 137 18.79 11.45 -3.60
CA PRO A 137 19.30 12.72 -4.08
C PRO A 137 19.88 13.50 -2.90
N ARG A 138 20.81 14.43 -3.16
CA ARG A 138 21.31 15.34 -2.11
C ARG A 138 20.15 16.18 -1.58
N TRP A 139 19.58 15.76 -0.44
CA TRP A 139 18.47 16.47 0.18
C TRP A 139 18.95 17.78 0.80
N PRO A 140 18.14 18.85 0.73
CA PRO A 140 18.45 20.07 1.45
C PRO A 140 18.52 19.77 2.96
N ALA A 141 19.45 20.41 3.67
CA ALA A 141 19.68 20.18 5.11
C ALA A 141 18.41 20.22 5.96
N ARG A 142 17.42 21.07 5.60
CA ARG A 142 16.11 21.12 6.28
C ARG A 142 15.34 19.79 6.26
N HIS A 143 15.35 19.07 5.14
CA HIS A 143 14.62 17.80 5.02
C HIS A 143 15.33 16.71 5.79
N VAL A 144 16.67 16.71 5.75
CA VAL A 144 17.47 15.81 6.58
C VAL A 144 17.19 16.08 8.05
N ALA A 145 17.22 17.34 8.50
CA ALA A 145 16.91 17.70 9.89
C ALA A 145 15.49 17.27 10.30
N LEU A 146 14.47 17.54 9.46
CA LEU A 146 13.10 17.11 9.72
C LEU A 146 12.97 15.59 9.80
N LEU A 147 13.63 14.87 8.90
CA LEU A 147 13.63 13.40 8.91
C LEU A 147 14.33 12.87 10.16
N SER A 148 15.49 13.42 10.51
CA SER A 148 16.24 13.05 11.72
C SER A 148 15.43 13.29 12.99
N ILE A 149 14.74 14.43 13.09
CA ILE A 149 13.85 14.74 14.22
C ILE A 149 12.69 13.73 14.26
N ALA A 150 12.03 13.48 13.13
CA ALA A 150 10.94 12.51 13.06
C ALA A 150 11.41 11.10 13.46
N THR A 151 12.57 10.67 12.99
CA THR A 151 13.19 9.39 13.37
C THR A 151 13.52 9.35 14.86
N ALA A 152 14.10 10.41 15.41
CA ALA A 152 14.41 10.48 16.84
C ALA A 152 13.14 10.42 17.70
N LEU A 153 12.07 11.12 17.30
CA LEU A 153 10.77 11.06 17.97
C LEU A 153 10.15 9.66 17.88
N ALA A 154 10.23 9.00 16.73
CA ALA A 154 9.74 7.64 16.55
C ALA A 154 10.51 6.65 17.43
N ILE A 155 11.84 6.74 17.48
CA ILE A 155 12.68 5.92 18.37
C ILE A 155 12.32 6.20 19.83
N GLY A 156 12.18 7.48 20.21
CA GLY A 156 11.77 7.88 21.55
C GLY A 156 10.40 7.30 21.94
N LEU A 157 9.43 7.29 21.01
CA LEU A 157 8.12 6.69 21.22
C LEU A 157 8.20 5.16 21.41
N VAL A 158 9.00 4.47 20.60
CA VAL A 158 9.22 3.03 20.73
C VAL A 158 9.86 2.71 22.08
N LEU A 159 10.93 3.42 22.45
CA LEU A 159 11.59 3.24 23.74
C LEU A 159 10.62 3.53 24.90
N ALA A 160 9.84 4.61 24.83
CA ALA A 160 8.85 4.95 25.84
C ALA A 160 7.77 3.86 25.97
N GLY A 161 7.30 3.28 24.87
CA GLY A 161 6.32 2.21 24.88
C GLY A 161 6.84 0.87 25.42
N TYR A 162 8.16 0.65 25.40
CA TYR A 162 8.79 -0.50 26.07
C TYR A 162 9.07 -0.23 27.56
N LEU A 163 9.44 1.01 27.92
CA LEU A 163 9.73 1.39 29.29
C LEU A 163 8.47 1.60 30.13
N VAL A 164 7.40 2.06 29.50
CA VAL A 164 6.08 2.26 30.12
C VAL A 164 5.10 1.33 29.42
N PRO A 165 4.46 0.37 30.13
CA PRO A 165 3.63 -0.67 29.51
C PRO A 165 2.29 -0.11 29.01
N TRP A 166 2.34 0.63 27.91
CA TRP A 166 1.17 1.18 27.23
C TRP A 166 0.50 0.06 26.43
N LYS A 167 -0.52 -0.56 27.04
CA LYS A 167 -1.29 -1.66 26.42
C LYS A 167 -1.80 -1.34 25.01
N TRP A 168 -2.15 -0.09 24.73
CA TRP A 168 -2.66 0.31 23.40
C TRP A 168 -1.58 0.30 22.30
N THR A 169 -0.29 0.37 22.64
CA THR A 169 0.78 0.33 21.63
C THR A 169 1.02 -1.08 21.10
N GLY A 170 0.83 -2.09 21.95
CA GLY A 170 1.19 -3.48 21.66
C GLY A 170 2.70 -3.74 21.64
N PHE A 171 3.56 -2.75 21.95
CA PHE A 171 5.00 -2.92 21.81
C PHE A 171 5.59 -3.94 22.78
N THR A 172 5.08 -4.00 24.01
CA THR A 172 5.58 -4.91 25.05
C THR A 172 5.45 -6.39 24.71
N ASP A 173 4.47 -6.75 23.87
CA ASP A 173 4.23 -8.13 23.44
C ASP A 173 5.08 -8.52 22.22
N ASN A 174 5.80 -7.56 21.63
CA ASN A 174 6.63 -7.74 20.45
C ASN A 174 8.11 -7.83 20.81
N THR A 175 8.83 -8.66 20.08
CA THR A 175 10.28 -8.84 20.24
C THR A 175 11.07 -8.01 19.24
N ALA A 176 12.38 -7.87 19.45
CA ALA A 176 13.29 -7.25 18.47
C ALA A 176 13.20 -7.93 17.08
N TRP A 177 12.87 -9.23 17.05
CA TRP A 177 12.69 -9.97 15.81
C TRP A 177 11.46 -9.52 15.03
N ASP A 178 10.38 -9.13 15.72
CA ASP A 178 9.16 -8.66 15.08
C ASP A 178 9.37 -7.28 14.44
N TRP A 179 10.16 -6.42 15.09
CA TRP A 179 10.64 -5.17 14.48
C TRP A 179 11.51 -5.41 13.24
N ILE A 180 12.37 -6.43 13.26
CA ILE A 180 13.17 -6.81 12.09
C ILE A 180 12.25 -7.24 10.94
N LYS A 181 11.26 -8.09 11.20
CA LYS A 181 10.29 -8.52 10.18
C LYS A 181 9.49 -7.37 9.61
N LEU A 182 9.10 -6.42 10.45
CA LEU A 182 8.22 -5.32 10.07
C LEU A 182 8.98 -4.20 9.35
N LEU A 183 10.14 -3.79 9.86
CA LEU A 183 10.91 -2.66 9.32
C LEU A 183 12.04 -3.12 8.40
N LEU A 184 12.90 -4.02 8.90
CA LEU A 184 14.18 -4.29 8.26
C LEU A 184 14.01 -5.17 7.02
N LEU A 185 13.30 -6.30 7.11
CA LEU A 185 13.13 -7.20 5.96
C LEU A 185 12.48 -6.50 4.76
N PRO A 186 11.37 -5.76 4.91
CA PRO A 186 10.69 -5.15 3.78
C PRO A 186 11.52 -4.05 3.12
N VAL A 187 12.43 -3.41 3.86
CA VAL A 187 13.34 -2.37 3.34
C VAL A 187 14.59 -3.00 2.73
N LEU A 188 15.23 -3.94 3.43
CA LEU A 188 16.51 -4.55 3.07
C LEU A 188 16.41 -5.39 1.80
N VAL A 189 15.31 -6.15 1.65
CA VAL A 189 15.08 -7.01 0.48
C VAL A 189 15.11 -6.20 -0.83
N PRO A 190 14.31 -5.15 -1.03
CA PRO A 190 14.31 -4.39 -2.28
C PRO A 190 15.52 -3.45 -2.44
N THR A 191 16.15 -2.97 -1.36
CA THR A 191 17.25 -1.99 -1.48
C THR A 191 18.62 -2.61 -1.64
N VAL A 192 18.86 -3.75 -1.00
CA VAL A 192 20.19 -4.36 -0.92
C VAL A 192 20.18 -5.74 -1.55
N LEU A 193 19.27 -6.63 -1.12
CA LEU A 193 19.32 -8.02 -1.57
C LEU A 193 18.95 -8.15 -3.06
N LEU A 194 17.85 -7.54 -3.49
CA LEU A 194 17.37 -7.65 -4.86
C LEU A 194 18.37 -7.09 -5.88
N PRO A 195 18.91 -5.85 -5.74
CA PRO A 195 19.90 -5.34 -6.69
C PRO A 195 21.16 -6.21 -6.74
N ARG A 196 21.67 -6.65 -5.57
CA ARG A 196 22.86 -7.51 -5.52
C ARG A 196 22.65 -8.87 -6.15
N LEU A 197 21.47 -9.46 -5.98
CA LEU A 197 21.11 -10.72 -6.62
C LEU A 197 21.03 -10.55 -8.14
N LEU A 198 20.45 -9.45 -8.63
CA LEU A 198 20.42 -9.13 -10.05
C LEU A 198 21.83 -8.94 -10.61
N ASP A 199 22.70 -8.19 -9.93
CA ASP A 199 24.10 -7.99 -10.34
C ASP A 199 24.85 -9.34 -10.45
N VAL A 200 24.64 -10.25 -9.48
CA VAL A 200 25.27 -11.58 -9.47
C VAL A 200 24.74 -12.48 -10.59
N VAL A 201 23.42 -12.46 -10.84
CA VAL A 201 22.81 -13.23 -11.91
C VAL A 201 23.26 -12.71 -13.29
N GLU A 202 23.30 -11.40 -13.48
CA GLU A 202 23.81 -10.78 -14.71
C GLU A 202 25.28 -11.12 -14.95
N ALA A 203 26.11 -11.07 -13.90
CA ALA A 203 27.51 -11.48 -13.97
C ALA A 203 27.68 -12.98 -14.29
N GLY A 204 26.79 -13.83 -13.76
CA GLY A 204 26.80 -15.28 -13.98
C GLY A 204 26.26 -15.71 -15.34
N LEU A 205 25.35 -14.94 -15.94
CA LEU A 205 24.78 -15.24 -17.26
C LEU A 205 25.74 -14.94 -18.41
N GLY A 206 26.76 -14.10 -18.19
CA GLY A 206 27.79 -13.77 -19.18
C GLY A 206 27.23 -13.19 -20.49
N PRO A 207 28.09 -12.69 -21.40
CA PRO A 207 27.65 -12.29 -22.73
C PRO A 207 27.29 -13.56 -23.51
N VAL A 208 25.99 -13.90 -23.54
CA VAL A 208 25.48 -14.93 -24.47
C VAL A 208 25.74 -14.44 -25.90
N GLY A 209 26.75 -15.02 -26.53
CA GLY A 209 26.88 -15.08 -27.99
C GLY A 209 27.42 -13.83 -28.69
N ARG A 210 28.69 -13.48 -28.48
CA ARG A 210 29.52 -12.98 -29.59
C ARG A 210 30.20 -14.19 -30.25
N VAL A 211 29.40 -15.01 -30.91
CA VAL A 211 29.86 -16.12 -31.75
C VAL A 211 29.70 -15.66 -33.20
N ASP A 212 30.83 -15.59 -33.89
CA ASP A 212 31.02 -15.63 -35.34
C ASP A 212 30.66 -14.40 -36.22
N GLN A 213 31.52 -13.38 -36.19
CA GLN A 213 31.75 -12.51 -37.37
C GLN A 213 33.23 -12.48 -37.82
N ALA A 214 34.05 -13.42 -37.37
CA ALA A 214 35.48 -13.45 -37.71
C ALA A 214 35.83 -14.24 -38.99
N GLU A 215 34.86 -14.85 -39.68
CA GLU A 215 35.10 -15.54 -40.94
C GLU A 215 34.27 -14.93 -42.08
N ARG A 216 34.82 -13.88 -42.70
CA ARG A 216 34.61 -13.63 -44.12
C ARG A 216 35.99 -13.46 -44.77
N PRO A 217 36.36 -14.33 -45.73
CA PRO A 217 37.60 -14.18 -46.48
C PRO A 217 37.61 -12.94 -47.37
#